data_AF-A0A5J6Z7R7-F1
#
_entry.id   AF-A0A5J6Z7R7-F1
#
_cell.length_a   1.000
_cell.length_b   1.000
_cell.length_c   1.000
_cell.angle_alpha   90.00
_cell.angle_beta   90.00
_cell.angle_gamma   90.00
#
_symmetry.space_group_name_H-M   'P 1'
#
loop_
_entity.id
_entity.type
_entity.pdbx_description
1 polymer ?
#
loop_
_entity_poly.entity_id
_entity_poly.type
_entity_poly.pdbx_seq_one_letter_code
_entity_poly.pdbx_strand_id
1 'polypeptide(L)'
;MIDALEDAVDSTGAVTRSKTDQRKDAAWCQGAPGVLLGLTIAWENGFRTDPEVLHNLARYVRQRGVGNNSTVCHGDLGSLRVLKRYAELVNDEALAASMHKEIVNRSKYITSREKTNYEDKYSSTDSLMLGRAGAILTLLHELDPQEYPDVTSLGI
;
A
#
# COMPACT_ATOMS: atom_id res chain seq x y z
N MET A 1 -19.33 -11.61 1.21
CA MET A 1 -18.66 -10.28 1.10
C MET A 1 -17.32 -10.43 0.42
N ILE A 2 -16.52 -11.45 0.78
CA ILE A 2 -15.25 -11.78 0.11
C ILE A 2 -15.48 -12.19 -1.35
N ASP A 3 -16.44 -13.06 -1.64
CA ASP A 3 -16.74 -13.50 -3.02
C ASP A 3 -17.09 -12.32 -3.95
N ALA A 4 -17.83 -11.33 -3.44
CA ALA A 4 -18.18 -10.12 -4.20
C ALA A 4 -16.98 -9.19 -4.46
N LEU A 5 -15.92 -9.28 -3.65
CA LEU A 5 -14.66 -8.57 -3.88
C LEU A 5 -13.78 -9.34 -4.87
N GLU A 6 -13.77 -10.67 -4.82
CA GLU A 6 -13.07 -11.50 -5.80
C GLU A 6 -13.58 -11.24 -7.22
N ASP A 7 -14.90 -11.16 -7.40
CA ASP A 7 -15.53 -10.85 -8.69
C ASP A 7 -15.14 -9.47 -9.25
N ALA A 8 -14.67 -8.55 -8.39
CA ALA A 8 -14.22 -7.22 -8.78
C ALA A 8 -12.74 -7.17 -9.21
N VAL A 9 -11.99 -8.25 -8.96
CA VAL A 9 -10.58 -8.40 -9.32
C VAL A 9 -10.49 -9.15 -10.65
N ASP A 10 -9.91 -8.52 -11.67
CA ASP A 10 -9.65 -9.22 -12.93
C ASP A 10 -8.41 -10.13 -12.85
N SER A 11 -8.18 -10.94 -13.87
CA SER A 11 -7.02 -11.86 -13.95
C SER A 11 -5.65 -11.17 -13.93
N THR A 12 -5.62 -9.85 -14.16
CA THR A 12 -4.39 -9.06 -14.07
C THR A 12 -4.14 -8.54 -12.65
N GLY A 13 -5.11 -8.66 -11.75
CA GLY A 13 -5.11 -8.08 -10.40
C GLY A 13 -5.61 -6.65 -10.35
N ALA A 14 -6.20 -6.14 -11.45
CA ALA A 14 -6.74 -4.80 -11.47
C ALA A 14 -8.14 -4.77 -10.87
N VAL A 15 -8.46 -3.69 -10.17
CA VAL A 15 -9.78 -3.46 -9.57
C VAL A 15 -10.38 -2.20 -10.19
N THR A 16 -11.64 -2.29 -10.61
CA THR A 16 -12.36 -1.12 -11.14
C THR A 16 -12.80 -0.22 -10.01
N ARG A 17 -12.74 1.10 -10.24
CA ARG A 17 -13.09 2.08 -9.20
C ARG A 17 -14.54 1.96 -8.74
N SER A 18 -15.47 1.67 -9.65
CA SER A 18 -16.88 1.41 -9.33
C SER A 18 -17.59 0.72 -10.50
N LYS A 19 -18.85 0.32 -10.29
CA LYS A 19 -19.70 -0.24 -11.36
C LYS A 19 -19.89 0.73 -12.54
N THR A 20 -19.83 2.04 -12.29
CA THR A 20 -20.06 3.09 -13.29
C THR A 20 -18.77 3.73 -13.80
N ASP A 21 -17.63 3.46 -13.18
CA ASP A 21 -16.31 3.99 -13.54
C ASP A 21 -15.30 2.86 -13.63
N GLN A 22 -14.99 2.48 -14.87
CA GLN A 22 -14.15 1.34 -15.19
C GLN A 22 -12.65 1.65 -15.15
N ARG A 23 -12.26 2.85 -14.68
CA ARG A 23 -10.84 3.16 -14.45
C ARG A 23 -10.24 2.19 -13.42
N LYS A 24 -9.01 1.80 -13.70
CA LYS A 24 -8.22 0.86 -12.91
C LYS A 24 -7.09 1.65 -12.24
N ASP A 25 -7.38 2.12 -11.04
CA ASP A 25 -6.44 2.87 -10.22
C ASP A 25 -5.56 1.91 -9.41
N ALA A 26 -4.36 2.35 -9.05
CA ALA A 26 -3.41 1.59 -8.22
C ALA A 26 -3.08 2.36 -6.94
N ALA A 27 -4.12 2.92 -6.30
CA ALA A 27 -4.01 3.70 -5.08
C ALA A 27 -4.62 2.94 -3.89
N TRP A 28 -4.12 3.18 -2.68
CA TRP A 28 -4.71 2.62 -1.46
C TRP A 28 -6.18 3.05 -1.28
N CYS A 29 -6.50 4.32 -1.52
CA CYS A 29 -7.87 4.82 -1.36
C CYS A 29 -8.84 4.38 -2.47
N GLN A 30 -8.33 3.97 -3.63
CA GLN A 30 -9.09 3.50 -4.79
C GLN A 30 -8.21 2.52 -5.60
N GLY A 31 -8.50 1.22 -5.50
CA GLY A 31 -7.93 0.21 -6.38
C GLY A 31 -7.26 -0.97 -5.66
N ALA A 32 -6.38 -1.63 -6.39
CA ALA A 32 -5.76 -2.90 -5.99
C ALA A 32 -5.06 -2.86 -4.61
N PRO A 33 -4.32 -1.81 -4.20
CA PRO A 33 -3.68 -1.81 -2.89
C PRO A 33 -4.67 -1.86 -1.72
N GLY A 34 -5.78 -1.12 -1.78
CA GLY A 34 -6.80 -1.16 -0.73
C GLY A 34 -7.50 -2.52 -0.63
N VAL A 35 -7.80 -3.14 -1.79
CA VAL A 35 -8.40 -4.48 -1.84
C VAL A 35 -7.43 -5.54 -1.34
N LEU A 36 -6.16 -5.49 -1.76
CA LEU A 36 -5.12 -6.40 -1.28
C LEU A 36 -4.97 -6.33 0.23
N LEU A 37 -4.96 -5.12 0.81
CA LEU A 37 -4.92 -4.94 2.26
C LEU A 37 -6.11 -5.61 2.94
N GLY A 38 -7.32 -5.33 2.46
CA GLY A 38 -8.54 -5.93 3.03
C GLY A 38 -8.54 -7.46 2.99
N LEU A 39 -8.12 -8.05 1.86
CA LEU A 39 -8.04 -9.51 1.71
C LEU A 39 -6.90 -10.13 2.53
N THR A 40 -5.78 -9.42 2.68
CA THR A 40 -4.66 -9.82 3.55
C THR A 40 -5.13 -9.88 5.01
N ILE A 41 -5.79 -8.84 5.51
CA ILE A 41 -6.37 -8.80 6.85
C ILE A 41 -7.41 -9.91 7.03
N ALA A 42 -8.26 -10.15 6.04
CA ALA A 42 -9.25 -11.23 6.07
C ALA A 42 -8.57 -12.60 6.22
N TRP A 43 -7.48 -12.83 5.47
CA TRP A 43 -6.68 -14.05 5.56
C TRP A 43 -6.03 -14.25 6.93
N GLU A 44 -5.43 -13.21 7.49
CA GLU A 44 -4.86 -13.25 8.85
C GLU A 44 -5.91 -13.68 9.90
N ASN A 45 -7.18 -13.34 9.66
CA ASN A 45 -8.30 -13.63 10.55
C ASN A 45 -9.13 -14.88 10.16
N GLY A 46 -8.58 -15.76 9.31
CA GLY A 46 -9.20 -17.06 9.00
C GLY A 46 -10.18 -17.06 7.83
N PHE A 47 -10.43 -15.92 7.18
CA PHE A 47 -11.28 -15.85 6.01
C PHE A 47 -10.45 -15.97 4.73
N ARG A 48 -10.67 -17.05 3.98
CA ARG A 48 -9.87 -17.37 2.79
C ARG A 48 -10.58 -16.89 1.52
N THR A 49 -9.87 -16.04 0.77
CA THR A 49 -10.04 -15.84 -0.68
C THR A 49 -9.15 -16.82 -1.46
N ASP A 50 -9.37 -16.99 -2.76
CA ASP A 50 -8.45 -17.71 -3.64
C ASP A 50 -7.01 -17.13 -3.55
N PRO A 51 -5.98 -17.94 -3.24
CA PRO A 51 -4.58 -17.50 -3.23
C PRO A 51 -4.13 -16.81 -4.52
N GLU A 52 -4.67 -17.21 -5.68
CA GLU A 52 -4.34 -16.63 -6.97
C GLU A 52 -4.81 -15.17 -7.05
N VAL A 53 -5.98 -14.84 -6.48
CA VAL A 53 -6.50 -13.46 -6.43
C VAL A 53 -5.54 -12.55 -5.65
N LEU A 54 -5.09 -12.98 -4.48
CA LEU A 54 -4.08 -12.24 -3.68
C LEU A 54 -2.79 -12.02 -4.45
N HIS A 55 -2.28 -13.08 -5.11
CA HIS A 55 -1.05 -12.99 -5.88
C HIS A 55 -1.19 -12.05 -7.08
N ASN A 56 -2.32 -12.08 -7.78
CA ASN A 56 -2.62 -11.21 -8.90
C ASN A 56 -2.69 -9.74 -8.44
N LEU A 57 -3.36 -9.46 -7.33
CA LEU A 57 -3.40 -8.14 -6.71
C LEU A 57 -1.99 -7.65 -6.36
N ALA A 58 -1.19 -8.45 -5.65
CA ALA A 58 0.17 -8.09 -5.26
C ALA A 58 1.06 -7.78 -6.48
N ARG A 59 0.95 -8.60 -7.53
CA ARG A 59 1.62 -8.39 -8.81
C ARG A 59 1.19 -7.07 -9.46
N TYR A 60 -0.10 -6.77 -9.49
CA TYR A 60 -0.61 -5.50 -10.04
C TYR A 60 -0.12 -4.28 -9.23
N VAL A 61 -0.20 -4.34 -7.90
CA VAL A 61 0.28 -3.28 -7.00
C VAL A 61 1.76 -3.03 -7.20
N ARG A 62 2.59 -4.08 -7.34
CA ARG A 62 4.02 -3.93 -7.62
C ARG A 62 4.30 -3.29 -8.97
N GLN A 63 3.48 -3.57 -9.99
CA GLN A 63 3.67 -3.04 -11.35
C GLN A 63 3.13 -1.61 -11.52
N ARG A 64 2.06 -1.23 -10.80
CA ARG A 64 1.30 -0.01 -11.06
C ARG A 64 1.19 0.93 -9.87
N GLY A 65 1.32 0.43 -8.65
CA GLY A 65 1.14 1.19 -7.41
C GLY A 65 2.42 1.82 -6.85
N VAL A 66 3.59 1.52 -7.43
CA VAL A 66 4.91 2.00 -6.98
C VAL A 66 5.58 2.78 -8.11
N GLY A 67 6.28 3.87 -7.77
CA GLY A 67 7.01 4.74 -8.69
C GLY A 67 6.26 6.02 -9.07
N ASN A 68 5.10 6.30 -8.48
CA ASN A 68 4.21 7.39 -8.92
C ASN A 68 4.44 8.70 -8.15
N ASN A 69 4.37 8.63 -6.82
CA ASN A 69 4.60 9.72 -5.88
C ASN A 69 4.80 9.09 -4.49
N SER A 70 5.40 9.79 -3.53
CA SER A 70 5.78 9.18 -2.26
C SER A 70 4.65 9.22 -1.21
N THR A 71 3.41 9.56 -1.56
CA THR A 71 2.32 9.73 -0.58
C THR A 71 1.75 8.41 -0.06
N VAL A 72 0.95 8.49 1.01
CA VAL A 72 0.27 7.33 1.63
C VAL A 72 -1.01 6.99 0.88
N CYS A 73 -1.87 7.97 0.62
CA CYS A 73 -3.24 7.71 0.14
C CYS A 73 -3.29 7.16 -1.30
N HIS A 74 -2.43 7.65 -2.19
CA HIS A 74 -2.38 7.25 -3.59
C HIS A 74 -0.96 7.26 -4.15
N GLY A 75 0.00 6.90 -3.28
CA GLY A 75 1.41 6.87 -3.61
C GLY A 75 2.10 5.61 -3.11
N ASP A 76 3.41 5.62 -3.29
CA ASP A 76 4.31 4.52 -3.06
C ASP A 76 4.28 4.07 -1.59
N LEU A 77 4.20 4.98 -0.62
CA LEU A 77 4.18 4.59 0.80
C LEU A 77 2.95 3.73 1.12
N GLY A 78 1.78 4.05 0.55
CA GLY A 78 0.59 3.22 0.70
C GLY A 78 0.79 1.83 0.08
N SER A 79 1.23 1.79 -1.17
CA SER A 79 1.41 0.53 -1.90
C SER A 79 2.47 -0.37 -1.29
N LEU A 80 3.62 0.17 -0.87
CA LEU A 80 4.72 -0.60 -0.31
C LEU A 80 4.36 -1.24 1.04
N ARG A 81 3.60 -0.53 1.89
CA ARG A 81 3.13 -1.06 3.17
C ARG A 81 2.21 -2.27 2.97
N VAL A 82 1.27 -2.15 2.03
CA VAL A 82 0.39 -3.26 1.66
C VAL A 82 1.20 -4.44 1.10
N LEU A 83 2.18 -4.18 0.23
CA LEU A 83 3.05 -5.23 -0.31
C LEU A 83 3.90 -5.90 0.79
N LYS A 84 4.37 -5.14 1.79
CA LYS A 84 5.10 -5.67 2.94
C LYS A 84 4.21 -6.62 3.76
N ARG A 85 2.99 -6.20 4.12
CA ARG A 85 2.04 -7.04 4.87
C ARG A 85 1.64 -8.30 4.10
N TYR A 86 1.42 -8.17 2.78
CA TYR A 86 1.21 -9.34 1.91
C TYR A 86 2.41 -10.29 1.94
N ALA A 87 3.64 -9.77 1.84
CA ALA A 87 4.86 -10.57 1.86
C ALA A 87 5.01 -11.32 3.19
N GLU A 88 4.70 -10.67 4.32
CA GLU A 88 4.67 -11.29 5.64
C GLU A 88 3.61 -12.41 5.71
N LEU A 89 2.39 -12.18 5.20
CA LEU A 89 1.34 -13.20 5.14
C LEU A 89 1.76 -14.45 4.37
N VAL A 90 2.47 -14.29 3.26
CA VAL A 90 2.94 -15.44 2.43
C VAL A 90 4.33 -15.95 2.81
N ASN A 91 4.93 -15.44 3.89
CA ASN A 91 6.28 -15.77 4.35
C ASN A 91 7.39 -15.54 3.29
N ASP A 92 7.26 -14.49 2.47
CA ASP A 92 8.31 -14.04 1.55
C ASP A 92 9.20 -12.99 2.24
N GLU A 93 10.16 -13.47 3.04
CA GLU A 93 11.07 -12.64 3.83
C GLU A 93 11.90 -11.68 2.96
N ALA A 94 12.29 -12.10 1.76
CA ALA A 94 13.09 -11.29 0.84
C ALA A 94 12.29 -10.11 0.30
N LEU A 95 11.03 -10.34 -0.07
CA LEU A 95 10.12 -9.27 -0.48
C LEU A 95 9.81 -8.33 0.68
N ALA A 96 9.50 -8.87 1.87
CA ALA A 96 9.21 -8.07 3.07
C ALA A 96 10.37 -7.13 3.42
N ALA A 97 11.60 -7.64 3.44
CA ALA A 97 12.81 -6.84 3.70
C ALA A 97 13.04 -5.76 2.63
N SER A 98 12.80 -6.10 1.35
CA SER A 98 12.89 -5.15 0.23
C SER A 98 11.88 -4.01 0.38
N MET A 99 10.62 -4.33 0.71
CA MET A 99 9.56 -3.32 0.91
C MET A 99 9.86 -2.44 2.13
N HIS A 100 10.31 -3.04 3.25
CA HIS A 100 10.73 -2.28 4.44
C HIS A 100 11.82 -1.26 4.12
N LYS A 101 12.88 -1.67 3.41
CA LYS A 101 13.97 -0.77 3.00
C LYS A 101 13.43 0.40 2.16
N GLU A 102 12.56 0.11 1.20
CA GLU A 102 11.98 1.11 0.31
C GLU A 102 11.02 2.07 1.03
N ILE A 103 10.27 1.60 2.03
CA ILE A 103 9.44 2.43 2.91
C ILE A 103 10.33 3.41 3.67
N VAL A 104 11.35 2.91 4.36
CA VAL A 104 12.27 3.75 5.16
C VAL A 104 12.96 4.80 4.28
N ASN A 105 13.44 4.42 3.09
CA ASN A 105 14.10 5.33 2.16
C ASN A 105 13.16 6.47 1.72
N ARG A 106 11.95 6.14 1.27
CA ARG A 106 10.96 7.13 0.81
C ARG A 106 10.49 8.04 1.93
N SER A 107 10.24 7.50 3.12
CA SER A 107 9.79 8.32 4.24
C SER A 107 10.89 9.27 4.73
N LYS A 108 12.17 8.84 4.74
CA LYS A 108 13.31 9.72 5.02
C LYS A 108 13.41 10.84 4.00
N TYR A 109 13.26 10.52 2.71
CA TYR A 109 13.28 11.50 1.62
C TYR A 109 12.21 12.60 1.80
N ILE A 110 10.96 12.21 2.05
CA ILE A 110 9.87 13.19 2.27
C ILE A 110 10.14 14.06 3.51
N THR A 111 10.71 13.47 4.55
CA THR A 111 10.92 14.15 5.84
C THR A 111 12.10 15.14 5.79
N SER A 112 13.15 14.86 5.00
CA SER A 112 14.39 15.66 4.96
C SER A 112 14.30 16.95 4.12
N ARG A 113 13.21 17.20 3.39
CA ARG A 113 13.05 18.34 2.46
C ARG A 113 14.15 18.44 1.39
N GLU A 114 14.82 17.35 1.08
CA GLU A 114 15.84 17.36 0.04
C GLU A 114 15.20 17.60 -1.33
N LYS A 115 15.70 18.60 -2.06
CA LYS A 115 15.34 18.78 -3.47
C LYS A 115 16.03 17.67 -4.26
N THR A 116 15.26 16.73 -4.79
CA THR A 116 15.75 15.76 -5.78
C THR A 116 15.05 15.98 -7.11
N ASN A 117 15.50 15.29 -8.16
CA ASN A 117 14.86 15.28 -9.48
C ASN A 117 13.46 14.65 -9.49
N TYR A 118 12.98 14.17 -8.34
CA TYR A 118 11.64 13.65 -8.14
C TYR A 118 10.74 14.79 -7.63
N GLU A 119 10.15 15.55 -8.56
CA GLU A 119 9.18 16.61 -8.23
C GLU A 119 7.86 16.02 -7.72
N ASP A 120 7.85 15.57 -6.47
CA ASP A 120 6.62 15.22 -5.80
C ASP A 120 5.99 16.51 -5.23
N LYS A 121 5.00 17.06 -5.95
CA LYS A 121 4.25 18.26 -5.50
C LYS A 121 3.69 18.12 -4.08
N TYR A 122 3.47 16.89 -3.60
CA TYR A 122 2.89 16.61 -2.30
C TYR A 122 3.91 16.65 -1.14
N SER A 123 5.21 16.54 -1.43
CA SER A 123 6.31 16.70 -0.46
C SER A 123 6.31 18.07 0.24
N SER A 124 5.63 19.06 -0.35
CA SER A 124 5.46 20.39 0.20
C SER A 124 4.38 20.48 1.30
N THR A 125 3.51 19.48 1.44
CA THR A 125 2.39 19.50 2.39
C THR A 125 2.74 18.85 3.73
N ASP A 126 2.08 19.28 4.80
CA ASP A 126 2.16 18.68 6.15
C ASP A 126 1.01 17.72 6.47
N SER A 127 0.22 17.31 5.47
CA SER A 127 -0.96 16.46 5.69
C SER A 127 -0.59 15.01 6.02
N LEU A 128 -1.50 14.32 6.71
CA LEU A 128 -1.32 12.90 7.07
C LEU A 128 -1.27 11.98 5.83
N MET A 129 -2.10 12.23 4.83
CA MET A 129 -2.28 11.31 3.71
C MET A 129 -1.40 11.62 2.51
N LEU A 130 -1.02 12.89 2.34
CA LEU A 130 -0.26 13.37 1.18
C LEU A 130 1.09 13.98 1.57
N GLY A 131 1.34 14.21 2.85
CA GLY A 131 2.44 15.04 3.30
C GLY A 131 3.37 14.37 4.30
N ARG A 132 4.20 15.21 4.90
CA ARG A 132 5.25 14.82 5.84
C ARG A 132 4.73 14.11 7.09
N ALA A 133 3.57 14.49 7.60
CA ALA A 133 2.98 13.83 8.76
C ALA A 133 2.76 12.32 8.51
N GLY A 134 2.32 11.93 7.32
CA GLY A 134 2.19 10.52 6.93
C GLY A 134 3.52 9.78 6.84
N ALA A 135 4.53 10.44 6.27
CA ALA A 135 5.88 9.89 6.17
C ALA A 135 6.52 9.67 7.56
N ILE A 136 6.37 10.64 8.45
CA ILE A 136 6.87 10.57 9.83
C ILE A 136 6.14 9.46 10.59
N LEU A 137 4.81 9.40 10.53
CA LEU A 137 4.06 8.33 11.19
C LEU A 137 4.42 6.95 10.64
N THR A 138 4.71 6.87 9.34
CA THR A 138 5.22 5.63 8.72
C THR A 138 6.58 5.24 9.28
N LEU A 139 7.53 6.19 9.44
CA LEU A 139 8.82 5.90 10.07
C LEU A 139 8.68 5.45 11.52
N LEU A 140 7.82 6.12 12.29
CA LEU A 140 7.55 5.76 13.68
C LEU A 140 6.97 4.35 13.79
N HIS A 141 6.02 4.00 12.91
CA HIS A 141 5.49 2.64 12.81
C HIS A 141 6.57 1.61 12.47
N GLU A 142 7.47 1.90 11.52
CA GLU A 142 8.57 0.97 11.21
C GLU A 142 9.61 0.83 12.34
N LEU A 143 9.68 1.79 13.28
CA LEU A 143 10.54 1.73 14.45
C LEU A 143 9.91 0.93 15.59
N ASP A 144 8.63 1.20 15.88
CA ASP A 144 7.86 0.49 16.90
C ASP A 144 6.38 0.34 16.45
N PRO A 145 6.03 -0.80 15.83
CA PRO A 145 4.66 -1.08 15.40
C PRO A 145 3.66 -1.22 16.55
N GLN A 146 4.11 -1.44 17.79
CA GLN A 146 3.22 -1.56 18.95
C GLN A 146 2.83 -0.20 19.52
N GLU A 147 3.74 0.78 19.45
CA GLU A 147 3.47 2.14 19.91
C GLU A 147 2.77 2.98 18.83
N TYR A 148 3.19 2.87 17.58
CA TYR A 148 2.73 3.73 16.49
C TYR A 148 1.89 2.97 15.46
N PRO A 149 0.66 3.43 15.15
CA PRO A 149 -0.25 2.68 14.29
C PRO A 149 0.13 2.74 12.81
N ASP A 150 -0.29 1.71 12.08
CA ASP A 150 -0.32 1.76 10.62
C ASP A 150 -1.51 2.62 10.15
N VAL A 151 -1.22 3.72 9.45
CA VAL A 151 -2.25 4.63 8.92
C VAL A 151 -3.10 4.02 7.81
N THR A 152 -2.57 3.04 7.07
CA THR A 152 -3.26 2.34 5.98
C THR A 152 -4.22 1.27 6.49
N SER A 153 -3.94 0.67 7.66
CA SER A 153 -4.86 -0.26 8.32
C SER A 153 -5.66 0.37 9.46
N LEU A 154 -5.33 1.59 9.90
CA LEU A 154 -5.86 2.24 11.12
C LEU A 154 -5.50 1.49 12.42
N GLY A 155 -4.36 0.80 12.47
CA GLY A 155 -3.84 0.17 13.69
C GLY A 155 -4.42 -1.22 14.01
N ILE A 156 -5.08 -1.86 13.04
CA ILE A 156 -5.46 -3.28 13.05
C ILE A 156 -4.52 -4.13 12.18
#